data_AF-A0A7J4E4M4-F1
#
_entry.id   AF-A0A7J4E4M4-F1
#
_cell.length_a   1.000
_cell.length_b   1.000
_cell.length_c   1.000
_cell.angle_alpha   90.00
_cell.angle_beta   90.00
_cell.angle_gamma   90.00
#
_symmetry.space_group_name_H-M   'P 1'
#
loop_
_entity.id
_entity.type
_entity.pdbx_description
1 polymer ?
#
loop_
_entity_poly.entity_id
_entity_poly.type
_entity_poly.pdbx_seq_one_letter_code
_entity_poly.pdbx_strand_id
1 'polypeptide(L)'
;MFKDIPVDVGVIYEGERIRRPDMHVELGGPKVDSKFELVRARKLEEVEDGKVQIIGPDVKDLEAGKSHPFGIFVEVAGKDVEEDLEGIIERRIHEYCNYIE
;
A
#
# COMPACT_ATOMS: atom_id res chain seq x y z
N MET A 1 7.63 -17.34 -4.99
CA MET A 1 6.20 -17.31 -5.34
C MET A 1 5.44 -17.35 -4.03
N PHE A 2 4.68 -16.29 -3.74
CA PHE A 2 3.91 -16.18 -2.49
C PHE A 2 2.74 -17.16 -2.56
N LYS A 3 2.63 -18.07 -1.58
CA LYS A 3 1.56 -19.09 -1.58
C LYS A 3 0.22 -18.55 -1.07
N ASP A 4 0.27 -17.44 -0.34
CA ASP A 4 -0.86 -16.88 0.41
C ASP A 4 -1.45 -15.62 -0.24
N ILE A 5 -0.99 -15.26 -1.45
CA ILE A 5 -1.52 -14.14 -2.23
C ILE A 5 -2.36 -14.72 -3.38
N PRO A 6 -3.61 -14.28 -3.59
CA PRO A 6 -4.53 -14.87 -4.55
C PRO A 6 -4.28 -14.49 -6.01
N VAL A 7 -3.24 -13.69 -6.27
CA VAL A 7 -2.84 -13.14 -7.57
C VAL A 7 -1.33 -13.25 -7.73
N ASP A 8 -0.83 -13.16 -8.96
CA ASP A 8 0.60 -13.19 -9.20
C ASP A 8 1.30 -11.91 -8.71
N VAL A 9 2.56 -12.08 -8.28
CA VAL A 9 3.41 -10.98 -7.82
C VAL A 9 4.76 -11.06 -8.51
N GLY A 10 5.13 -10.00 -9.23
CA GLY A 10 6.41 -9.90 -9.91
C GLY A 10 6.62 -8.57 -10.63
N VAL A 11 7.90 -8.23 -10.84
CA VAL A 11 8.34 -7.02 -11.56
C VAL A 11 7.80 -6.91 -13.00
N ILE A 12 7.33 -8.02 -13.57
CA ILE A 12 6.74 -8.04 -14.93
C ILE A 12 5.42 -7.27 -15.02
N TYR A 13 4.71 -7.10 -13.89
CA TYR A 13 3.41 -6.43 -13.82
C TYR A 13 3.53 -4.91 -13.62
N GLU A 14 4.75 -4.37 -13.36
CA GLU A 14 4.95 -2.94 -13.06
C GLU A 14 4.39 -2.00 -14.15
N GLY A 15 4.38 -2.44 -15.40
CA GLY A 15 3.88 -1.67 -16.54
C GLY A 15 2.37 -1.80 -16.79
N GLU A 16 1.65 -2.58 -16.00
CA GLU A 16 0.22 -2.82 -16.17
C GLU A 16 -0.60 -1.54 -15.95
N ARG A 17 -1.73 -1.43 -16.67
CA ARG A 17 -2.62 -0.28 -16.59
C ARG A 17 -4.07 -0.73 -16.52
N ILE A 18 -4.69 -0.48 -15.38
CA ILE A 18 -6.12 -0.70 -15.15
C ILE A 18 -6.91 0.47 -15.75
N ARG A 19 -7.71 0.22 -16.78
CA ARG A 19 -8.58 1.23 -17.39
C ARG A 19 -9.91 1.31 -16.65
N ARG A 20 -10.63 2.42 -16.81
CA ARG A 20 -11.95 2.63 -16.16
C ARG A 20 -12.93 1.46 -16.27
N PRO A 21 -13.08 0.77 -17.42
CA PRO A 21 -13.99 -0.38 -17.52
C PRO A 21 -13.55 -1.60 -16.70
N ASP A 22 -12.24 -1.73 -16.45
CA ASP A 22 -11.61 -2.86 -15.77
C ASP A 22 -11.36 -2.58 -14.28
N MET A 23 -11.53 -1.32 -13.85
CA MET A 23 -11.30 -0.85 -12.49
C MET A 23 -12.46 -1.23 -11.55
N HIS A 24 -12.16 -2.00 -10.50
CA HIS A 24 -13.15 -2.32 -9.46
C HIS A 24 -13.39 -1.14 -8.50
N VAL A 25 -12.33 -0.56 -7.94
CA VAL A 25 -12.36 0.64 -7.09
C VAL A 25 -11.15 1.52 -7.38
N GLU A 26 -11.24 2.82 -7.10
CA GLU A 26 -10.10 3.74 -7.09
C GLU A 26 -9.77 4.12 -5.63
N LEU A 27 -8.57 3.80 -5.16
CA LEU A 27 -8.13 4.17 -3.82
C LEU A 27 -7.37 5.50 -3.92
N GLY A 28 -7.97 6.57 -3.40
CA GLY A 28 -7.50 7.93 -3.58
C GLY A 28 -7.82 8.49 -4.96
N GLY A 29 -6.77 8.83 -5.72
CA GLY A 29 -6.91 9.51 -7.02
C GLY A 29 -7.21 11.02 -6.92
N PRO A 30 -7.31 11.71 -8.07
CA PRO A 30 -7.40 13.17 -8.12
C PRO A 30 -8.72 13.74 -7.60
N LYS A 31 -9.76 12.90 -7.45
CA LYS A 31 -11.09 13.30 -6.98
C LYS A 31 -11.29 13.18 -5.47
N VAL A 32 -10.31 12.61 -4.77
CA VAL A 32 -10.37 12.35 -3.33
C VAL A 32 -9.38 13.28 -2.64
N ASP A 33 -9.87 14.12 -1.73
CA ASP A 33 -9.03 15.12 -1.06
C ASP A 33 -8.05 14.46 -0.06
N SER A 34 -8.54 13.48 0.70
CA SER A 34 -7.77 12.79 1.74
C SER A 34 -7.20 11.48 1.23
N LYS A 35 -5.91 11.47 0.92
CA LYS A 35 -5.14 10.28 0.55
C LYS A 35 -3.68 10.47 0.92
N PHE A 36 -3.03 9.42 1.39
CA PHE A 36 -1.60 9.49 1.75
C PHE A 36 -0.94 8.12 1.74
N GLU A 37 0.37 8.13 1.63
CA GLU A 37 1.25 7.05 2.05
C GLU A 37 2.26 7.67 3.02
N LEU A 38 2.61 6.96 4.09
CA LEU A 38 3.50 7.47 5.10
C LEU A 38 4.29 6.33 5.74
N VAL A 39 5.61 6.45 5.73
CA VAL A 39 6.51 5.59 6.50
C VAL A 39 6.97 6.32 7.76
N ARG A 40 7.05 5.58 8.88
CA ARG A 40 7.67 6.06 10.12
C ARG A 40 8.67 5.07 10.67
N ALA A 41 9.89 5.55 10.93
CA ALA A 41 10.89 4.84 11.70
C ALA A 41 10.47 4.82 13.18
N ARG A 42 10.52 3.64 13.80
CA ARG A 42 10.17 3.40 15.19
C ARG A 42 11.25 2.62 15.91
N LYS A 43 11.23 2.65 17.23
CA LYS A 43 12.06 1.74 18.02
C LYS A 43 11.50 0.32 17.95
N LEU A 44 12.36 -0.67 18.16
CA LEU A 44 11.99 -2.09 18.07
C LEU A 44 10.86 -2.46 19.04
N GLU A 45 10.82 -1.84 20.22
CA GLU A 45 9.79 -2.04 21.23
C GLU A 45 8.45 -1.35 20.93
N GLU A 46 8.39 -0.48 19.93
CA GLU A 46 7.19 0.28 19.55
C GLU A 46 6.39 -0.39 18.42
N VAL A 47 6.97 -1.40 17.76
CA VAL A 47 6.35 -2.10 16.63
C VAL A 47 6.09 -3.57 16.93
N GLU A 48 5.02 -4.10 16.37
CA GLU A 48 4.71 -5.52 16.37
C GLU A 48 4.97 -6.07 14.96
N ASP A 49 6.02 -6.87 14.82
CA ASP A 49 6.43 -7.38 13.50
C ASP A 49 5.33 -8.20 12.82
N GLY A 50 5.12 -7.93 11.53
CA GLY A 50 4.09 -8.59 10.71
C GLY A 50 2.64 -8.18 11.01
N LYS A 51 2.40 -7.23 11.92
CA LYS A 51 1.04 -6.75 12.21
C LYS A 51 0.47 -5.95 11.04
N VAL A 52 -0.71 -6.36 10.57
CA VAL A 52 -1.50 -5.65 9.57
C VAL A 52 -2.87 -5.33 10.13
N GLN A 53 -3.32 -4.09 9.94
CA GLN A 53 -4.63 -3.62 10.39
C GLN A 53 -5.32 -2.84 9.28
N ILE A 54 -6.64 -3.03 9.16
CA ILE A 54 -7.52 -2.24 8.30
C ILE A 54 -8.38 -1.39 9.22
N ILE A 55 -8.26 -0.07 9.11
CA ILE A 55 -9.07 0.90 9.87
C ILE A 55 -10.10 1.50 8.90
N GLY A 56 -11.35 1.04 9.03
CA GLY A 56 -12.43 1.39 8.10
C GLY A 56 -12.94 0.17 7.33
N PRO A 57 -13.71 0.38 6.25
CA PRO A 57 -14.21 -0.71 5.42
C PRO A 57 -13.09 -1.43 4.67
N ASP A 58 -13.22 -2.75 4.54
CA ASP A 58 -12.34 -3.57 3.69
C ASP A 58 -12.75 -3.44 2.21
N VAL A 59 -11.87 -3.82 1.28
CA VAL A 59 -12.07 -3.66 -0.17
C VAL A 59 -13.37 -4.30 -0.65
N LYS A 60 -13.73 -5.47 -0.10
CA LYS A 60 -14.98 -6.19 -0.41
C LYS A 60 -16.25 -5.44 -0.02
N ASP A 61 -16.15 -4.48 0.89
CA ASP A 61 -17.27 -3.69 1.42
C ASP A 61 -17.37 -2.32 0.73
N LEU A 62 -16.43 -1.99 -0.17
CA LEU A 62 -16.44 -0.74 -0.94
C LEU A 62 -17.38 -0.81 -2.14
N GLU A 63 -18.00 0.33 -2.47
CA GLU A 63 -18.84 0.43 -3.65
C GLU A 63 -17.98 0.42 -4.93
N ALA A 64 -18.26 -0.53 -5.82
CA ALA A 64 -17.58 -0.69 -7.09
C ALA A 64 -17.76 0.53 -8.01
N GLY A 65 -16.71 0.86 -8.77
CA GLY A 65 -16.65 1.98 -9.70
C GLY A 65 -16.46 3.35 -9.07
N LYS A 66 -16.31 3.43 -7.73
CA LYS A 66 -16.10 4.69 -7.00
C LYS A 66 -14.67 4.88 -6.51
N SER A 67 -14.37 6.14 -6.19
CA SER A 67 -13.12 6.57 -5.57
C SER A 67 -13.32 6.73 -4.05
N HIS A 68 -12.40 6.20 -3.25
CA HIS A 68 -12.50 6.19 -1.78
C HIS A 68 -11.25 6.81 -1.13
N PRO A 69 -11.36 7.50 0.03
CA PRO A 69 -10.20 7.87 0.84
C PRO A 69 -9.36 6.65 1.20
N PHE A 70 -8.04 6.79 1.09
CA PHE A 70 -7.13 5.67 1.34
C PHE A 70 -5.81 6.17 1.92
N GLY A 71 -5.30 5.44 2.91
CA GLY A 71 -4.07 5.75 3.62
C GLY A 71 -3.24 4.48 3.79
N ILE A 72 -1.97 4.54 3.40
CA ILE A 72 -0.99 3.51 3.73
C ILE A 72 -0.12 4.09 4.86
N PHE A 73 -0.14 3.46 6.02
CA PHE A 73 0.75 3.82 7.13
C PHE A 73 1.63 2.63 7.48
N VAL A 74 2.93 2.77 7.31
CA VAL A 74 3.90 1.71 7.56
C VAL A 74 4.86 2.16 8.65
N GLU A 75 4.92 1.38 9.72
CA GLU A 75 5.91 1.56 10.77
C GLU A 75 7.02 0.54 10.57
N VAL A 76 8.27 1.03 10.49
CA VAL A 76 9.46 0.20 10.27
C VAL A 76 10.41 0.36 11.45
N ALA A 77 11.01 -0.74 11.89
CA ALA A 77 12.05 -0.71 12.91
C ALA A 77 13.17 -1.68 12.50
N GLY A 78 14.40 -1.28 12.79
CA GLY A 78 15.58 -2.08 12.50
C GLY A 78 16.82 -1.41 13.08
N LYS A 79 17.87 -2.19 13.29
CA LYS A 79 19.13 -1.67 13.87
C LYS A 79 19.74 -0.54 13.04
N ASP A 80 19.60 -0.63 11.72
CA ASP A 80 20.16 0.32 10.76
C ASP A 80 19.08 1.20 10.10
N VAL A 81 17.87 1.25 10.69
CA VAL A 81 16.76 2.07 10.19
C VAL A 81 16.79 3.43 10.90
N GLU A 82 17.06 4.47 10.12
CA GLU A 82 17.10 5.88 10.56
C GLU A 82 15.91 6.66 9.97
N GLU A 83 15.53 7.77 10.59
CA GLU A 83 14.42 8.64 10.12
C GLU A 83 14.67 9.16 8.69
N ASP A 84 15.93 9.42 8.32
CA ASP A 84 16.32 9.85 6.98
C ASP A 84 16.04 8.78 5.90
N LEU A 85 15.86 7.50 6.28
CA LEU A 85 15.50 6.42 5.37
C LEU A 85 13.99 6.33 5.11
N GLU A 86 13.15 7.03 5.88
CA GLU A 86 11.68 6.99 5.72
C GLU A 86 11.28 7.27 4.28
N GLY A 87 11.77 8.37 3.69
CA GLY A 87 11.44 8.75 2.32
C GLY A 87 11.94 7.77 1.26
N ILE A 88 13.06 7.09 1.52
CA ILE A 88 13.60 6.06 0.61
C ILE A 88 12.69 4.83 0.63
N ILE A 89 12.28 4.39 1.81
CA ILE A 89 11.39 3.24 2.00
C ILE A 89 9.99 3.57 1.46
N GLU A 90 9.47 4.76 1.75
CA GLU A 90 8.16 5.24 1.30
C GLU A 90 8.07 5.24 -0.22
N ARG A 91 9.13 5.66 -0.91
CA ARG A 91 9.18 5.65 -2.37
C ARG A 91 9.03 4.24 -2.96
N ARG A 92 9.40 3.18 -2.23
CA ARG A 92 9.27 1.79 -2.69
C ARG A 92 7.83 1.30 -2.70
N ILE A 93 6.92 1.93 -1.95
CA ILE A 93 5.49 1.58 -1.92
C ILE A 93 4.91 1.62 -3.34
N HIS A 94 5.28 2.63 -4.13
CA HIS A 94 4.92 2.73 -5.54
C HIS A 94 5.25 1.44 -6.31
N GLU A 95 6.49 0.94 -6.23
CA GLU A 95 6.89 -0.24 -6.98
C GLU A 95 6.21 -1.50 -6.43
N TYR A 96 6.14 -1.66 -5.11
CA TYR A 96 5.53 -2.84 -4.49
C TYR A 96 4.05 -2.99 -4.84
N CYS A 97 3.30 -1.89 -4.90
CA CYS A 97 1.90 -1.91 -5.32
C CYS A 97 1.74 -2.25 -6.81
N ASN A 98 2.69 -1.88 -7.66
CA ASN A 98 2.63 -2.15 -9.11
C ASN A 98 3.22 -3.52 -9.49
N TYR A 99 3.80 -4.27 -8.57
CA TYR A 99 4.25 -5.64 -8.85
C TYR A 99 3.13 -6.68 -8.76
N ILE A 100 1.90 -6.26 -8.50
CA ILE A 100 0.72 -7.13 -8.35
C ILE A 100 -0.02 -7.18 -9.70
N GLU A 101 -0.37 -8.39 -10.14
CA GLU A 101 -1.26 -8.62 -11.30
C GLU A 101 -2.69 -8.09 -11.07
#